data_AF-A0AAN8EW41-F1
#
_entry.id   AF-A0AAN8EW41-F1
#
_cell.length_a   1.000
_cell.length_b   1.000
_cell.length_c   1.000
_cell.angle_alpha   90.00
_cell.angle_beta   90.00
_cell.angle_gamma   90.00
#
_symmetry.space_group_name_H-M   'P 1'
#
loop_
_entity.id
_entity.type
_entity.pdbx_description
1 polymer ?
#
loop_
_entity_poly.entity_id
_entity_poly.type
_entity_poly.pdbx_seq_one_letter_code
_entity_poly.pdbx_strand_id
1 'polypeptide(L)'
;MLKHQPLIRVERKGSGKSERPAEFDPAASKGLWDDDMQRDLPKKWERHGDMIVFPRNSFTHNNWRFIGRELWRVVAESLNVARLGRKRIIDDEDDRTPHVDLLYGDHGWVEHVDDRGIRFIYDASKRVFNNKKLPEMQRISEWDCHGQTIVDMYAGLGYYSLRFLVCCGAKQVVSIDWSDDMCEALRRTAEANNVEDRMVVIEGDSRRVTPCQVADRVFLGLVPSCRAHWLTACKALKQEGGMLHIHEMIDINTKTPPKKVEPLDLFRAPPPRLQSVDEEGSSKENKPITGKSNSSPPKDMAEKGQVKRQLSRSQSIVEEIESRVLPTPKVLKDFEQGEWKSLAEPYKEFAMDCATNCTRFLNNIHFSDTMYCVTIVNITKYGGISKKSDHVALDLMCCKEDMAIEKMVARYLTLNHSST
;
A
#
# COMPACT_ATOMS: atom_id res chain seq x y z
N MET A 1 4.85 19.35 23.86
CA MET A 1 6.26 19.71 23.56
C MET A 1 7.17 18.71 24.24
N LEU A 2 7.53 17.62 23.56
CA LEU A 2 8.58 16.70 23.98
C LEU A 2 9.35 16.30 22.72
N LYS A 3 10.66 16.46 22.81
CA LYS A 3 11.62 16.48 21.71
C LYS A 3 11.71 15.09 21.06
N HIS A 4 11.72 15.08 19.73
CA HIS A 4 12.08 13.93 18.90
C HIS A 4 13.26 13.17 19.52
N GLN A 5 13.27 11.83 19.51
CA GLN A 5 14.55 11.15 19.40
C GLN A 5 15.03 11.44 17.97
N PRO A 6 16.02 12.32 17.80
CA PRO A 6 16.45 12.69 16.47
C PRO A 6 17.27 11.51 15.91
N LEU A 7 17.33 11.38 14.59
CA LEU A 7 18.56 10.94 13.94
C LEU A 7 19.68 11.69 14.66
N ILE A 8 20.50 11.00 15.47
CA ILE A 8 21.48 11.70 16.30
C ILE A 8 22.49 12.32 15.34
N ARG A 9 22.28 13.60 15.04
CA ARG A 9 23.16 14.41 14.22
C ARG A 9 24.33 14.77 15.11
N VAL A 10 25.32 13.88 15.14
CA VAL A 10 26.54 14.13 15.89
C VAL A 10 27.32 15.19 15.12
N GLU A 11 27.43 16.38 15.71
CA GLU A 11 28.41 17.37 15.26
C GLU A 11 29.76 17.01 15.86
N ARG A 12 30.83 17.10 15.07
CA ARG A 12 32.19 17.07 15.61
C ARG A 12 32.31 18.21 16.62
N LYS A 13 32.34 17.90 17.94
CA LYS A 13 32.62 18.91 18.98
C LYS A 13 33.92 19.60 18.60
N GLY A 14 33.89 20.92 18.46
CA GLY A 14 35.08 21.72 18.20
C GLY A 14 36.11 21.42 19.29
N SER A 15 37.21 20.79 18.90
CA SER A 15 38.33 20.56 19.80
C SER A 15 39.00 21.91 20.07
N GLY A 16 38.71 22.52 21.21
CA GLY A 16 39.71 23.36 21.86
C GLY A 16 40.93 22.46 22.07
N LYS A 17 42.07 22.83 21.45
CA LYS A 17 43.38 22.13 21.45
C LYS A 17 43.36 20.79 22.21
N SER A 18 42.74 19.78 21.62
CA SER A 18 42.89 18.41 22.09
C SER A 18 44.21 17.95 21.50
N GLU A 19 45.13 17.54 22.35
CA GLU A 19 46.28 16.75 21.94
C GLU A 19 45.78 15.64 21.02
N ARG A 20 46.39 15.55 19.84
CA ARG A 20 46.10 14.50 18.85
C ARG A 20 46.36 13.16 19.55
N PRO A 21 45.40 12.23 19.58
CA PRO A 21 45.75 10.85 19.90
C PRO A 21 46.83 10.43 18.90
N ALA A 22 47.95 9.93 19.39
CA ALA A 22 49.04 9.39 18.57
C ALA A 22 48.65 8.00 18.02
N GLU A 23 47.45 7.87 17.47
CA GLU A 23 46.94 6.66 16.86
C GLU A 23 46.92 6.86 15.34
N PHE A 24 47.87 6.19 14.70
CA PHE A 24 48.04 5.92 13.28
C PHE A 24 47.10 6.70 12.32
N ASP A 25 47.59 7.81 11.76
CA ASP A 25 46.96 8.47 10.61
C ASP A 25 47.46 7.78 9.31
N PRO A 26 46.64 6.95 8.64
CA PRO A 26 47.06 6.20 7.46
C PRO A 26 47.34 7.12 6.25
N ALA A 27 46.79 8.34 6.25
CA ALA A 27 47.01 9.32 5.19
C ALA A 27 48.31 10.09 5.42
N ALA A 28 48.58 10.53 6.65
CA ALA A 28 49.83 11.20 7.00
C ALA A 28 51.04 10.28 6.87
N SER A 29 50.91 9.01 7.26
CA SER A 29 51.98 8.00 7.09
C SER A 29 52.31 7.66 5.63
N LYS A 30 51.37 7.88 4.70
CA LYS A 30 51.56 7.70 3.25
C LYS A 30 51.90 8.99 2.51
N GLY A 31 52.01 10.13 3.20
CA GLY A 31 52.23 11.44 2.57
C GLY A 31 51.11 11.90 1.62
N LEU A 32 49.92 11.31 1.76
CA LEU A 32 48.76 11.58 0.91
C LEU A 32 47.91 12.75 1.42
N TRP A 33 48.15 13.21 2.65
CA TRP A 33 47.34 14.20 3.32
C TRP A 33 47.52 15.61 2.75
N ASP A 34 46.42 16.31 2.49
CA ASP A 34 46.39 17.72 2.13
C ASP A 34 45.22 18.47 2.82
N ASP A 35 45.19 19.80 2.68
CA ASP A 35 44.17 20.64 3.32
C ASP A 35 42.75 20.42 2.74
N ASP A 36 42.65 19.94 1.50
CA ASP A 36 41.37 19.63 0.85
C ASP A 36 40.76 18.34 1.41
N MET A 37 41.57 17.33 1.70
CA MET A 37 41.15 16.13 2.43
C MET A 37 40.57 16.48 3.80
N GLN A 38 41.22 17.37 4.54
CA GLN A 38 40.71 17.81 5.84
C GLN A 38 39.34 18.51 5.72
N ARG A 39 39.11 19.29 4.66
CA ARG A 39 37.82 19.94 4.39
C ARG A 39 36.73 18.95 3.96
N ASP A 40 37.12 17.85 3.33
CA ASP A 40 36.26 16.79 2.79
C ASP A 40 35.79 15.77 3.86
N LEU A 41 36.32 15.87 5.10
CA LEU A 41 35.83 15.08 6.23
C LEU A 41 34.39 15.49 6.64
N PRO A 42 33.54 14.52 7.03
CA PRO A 42 32.18 14.81 7.46
C PRO A 42 32.18 15.66 8.74
N LYS A 43 31.36 16.72 8.74
CA LYS A 43 31.12 17.56 9.94
C LYS A 43 29.94 17.07 10.77
N LYS A 44 29.01 16.37 10.13
CA LYS A 44 27.77 15.83 10.70
C LYS A 44 27.44 14.52 10.01
N TRP A 45 26.83 13.58 10.73
CA TRP A 45 26.40 12.29 10.19
C TRP A 45 25.15 11.77 10.91
N GLU A 46 24.52 10.77 10.32
CA GLU A 46 23.39 10.05 10.92
C GLU A 46 23.93 8.82 11.64
N ARG A 47 23.45 8.57 12.87
CA ARG A 47 23.80 7.38 13.66
C ARG A 47 22.57 6.52 13.89
N HIS A 48 22.70 5.24 13.55
CA HIS A 48 21.71 4.18 13.75
C HIS A 48 22.36 3.07 14.58
N GLY A 49 22.31 3.21 15.91
CA GLY A 49 22.98 2.26 16.81
C GLY A 49 24.49 2.18 16.58
N ASP A 50 24.94 1.04 16.06
CA ASP A 50 26.31 0.69 15.69
C ASP A 50 26.67 1.00 14.22
N MET A 51 25.76 1.63 13.46
CA MET A 51 26.01 2.10 12.10
C MET A 51 26.00 3.63 12.00
N ILE A 52 26.96 4.19 11.28
CA ILE A 52 26.96 5.60 10.88
C ILE A 52 26.77 5.73 9.38
N VAL A 53 25.93 6.67 8.95
CA VAL A 53 25.73 7.04 7.55
C VAL A 53 26.24 8.46 7.33
N PHE A 54 27.30 8.56 6.53
CA PHE A 54 27.89 9.84 6.16
C PHE A 54 27.09 10.58 5.09
N PRO A 55 27.12 11.92 5.09
CA PRO A 55 26.64 12.73 3.97
C PRO A 55 27.32 12.33 2.64
N ARG A 56 26.62 12.59 1.54
CA ARG A 56 27.10 12.26 0.19
C ARG A 56 28.44 12.89 -0.17
N ASN A 57 28.72 14.08 0.37
CA ASN A 57 29.89 14.89 0.09
C ASN A 57 31.02 14.64 1.11
N SER A 58 31.08 13.44 1.69
CA SER A 58 32.12 13.05 2.64
C SER A 58 33.05 12.03 2.01
N PHE A 59 34.34 12.18 2.24
CA PHE A 59 35.37 11.29 1.70
C PHE A 59 35.31 11.18 0.16
N THR A 60 35.11 12.31 -0.52
CA THR A 60 35.04 12.40 -1.99
C THR A 60 36.40 12.68 -2.63
N HIS A 61 37.38 13.17 -1.88
CA HIS A 61 38.74 13.43 -2.37
C HIS A 61 39.41 12.15 -2.89
N ASN A 62 40.13 12.26 -4.02
CA ASN A 62 40.73 11.10 -4.70
C ASN A 62 41.74 10.36 -3.81
N ASN A 63 42.45 11.09 -2.93
CA ASN A 63 43.49 10.50 -2.08
C ASN A 63 42.95 9.45 -1.10
N TRP A 64 41.68 9.54 -0.69
CA TRP A 64 41.04 8.53 0.17
C TRP A 64 41.07 7.13 -0.47
N ARG A 65 41.00 7.05 -1.81
CA ARG A 65 41.00 5.79 -2.55
C ARG A 65 42.35 5.06 -2.45
N PHE A 66 43.46 5.79 -2.33
CA PHE A 66 44.80 5.20 -2.21
C PHE A 66 45.11 4.65 -0.80
N ILE A 67 44.32 5.02 0.21
CA ILE A 67 44.45 4.46 1.56
C ILE A 67 43.93 3.01 1.57
N GLY A 68 42.87 2.73 0.81
CA GLY A 68 42.27 1.40 0.66
C GLY A 68 41.28 1.07 1.78
N ARG A 69 40.91 -0.21 1.89
CA ARG A 69 39.89 -0.69 2.86
C ARG A 69 40.22 -0.39 4.32
N GLU A 70 41.50 -0.25 4.62
CA GLU A 70 42.01 0.10 5.96
C GLU A 70 41.46 1.43 6.48
N LEU A 71 41.20 2.39 5.59
CA LEU A 71 40.60 3.68 5.95
C LEU A 71 39.32 3.48 6.76
N TRP A 72 38.41 2.63 6.27
CA TRP A 72 37.10 2.50 6.87
C TRP A 72 37.13 1.77 8.21
N ARG A 73 38.07 0.85 8.40
CA ARG A 73 38.33 0.24 9.71
C ARG A 73 38.73 1.30 10.73
N VAL A 74 39.74 2.12 10.41
CA VAL A 74 40.22 3.19 11.30
C VAL A 74 39.10 4.20 11.60
N VAL A 75 38.31 4.59 10.59
CA VAL A 75 37.17 5.50 10.78
C VAL A 75 36.10 4.87 11.70
N ALA A 76 35.82 3.57 11.54
CA ALA A 76 34.82 2.87 12.35
C ALA A 76 35.28 2.75 13.82
N GLU A 77 36.54 2.37 14.04
CA GLU A 77 37.18 2.34 15.36
C GLU A 77 37.17 3.72 16.02
N SER A 78 37.55 4.76 15.28
CA SER A 78 37.58 6.15 15.76
C SER A 78 36.20 6.68 16.16
N LEU A 79 35.14 6.21 15.51
CA LEU A 79 33.76 6.61 15.79
C LEU A 79 33.03 5.64 16.74
N ASN A 80 33.71 4.58 17.19
CA ASN A 80 33.18 3.50 18.01
C ASN A 80 31.86 2.94 17.44
N VAL A 81 31.93 2.46 16.20
CA VAL A 81 30.84 1.84 15.44
C VAL A 81 31.34 0.61 14.70
N ALA A 82 30.46 -0.36 14.45
CA ALA A 82 30.82 -1.56 13.70
C ALA A 82 30.64 -1.36 12.19
N ARG A 83 29.81 -0.39 11.77
CA ARG A 83 29.35 -0.28 10.38
C ARG A 83 29.35 1.17 9.90
N LEU A 84 29.75 1.36 8.64
CA LEU A 84 29.80 2.67 7.99
C LEU A 84 29.09 2.60 6.64
N GLY A 85 28.25 3.59 6.38
CA GLY A 85 27.68 3.83 5.06
C GLY A 85 27.87 5.27 4.63
N ARG A 86 27.64 5.55 3.35
CA ARG A 86 27.63 6.91 2.81
C ARG A 86 26.46 7.11 1.85
N LYS A 87 25.83 8.28 1.90
CA LYS A 87 24.72 8.59 0.99
C LYS A 87 25.17 8.66 -0.49
N ARG A 88 24.40 8.09 -1.41
CA ARG A 88 24.68 8.08 -2.86
C ARG A 88 24.12 9.32 -3.59
N ILE A 89 24.67 9.63 -4.77
CA ILE A 89 24.11 10.56 -5.76
C ILE A 89 22.95 9.86 -6.48
N ILE A 90 21.83 10.55 -6.66
CA ILE A 90 20.70 10.08 -7.44
C ILE A 90 20.42 11.16 -8.47
N ASP A 91 20.44 10.80 -9.75
CA ASP A 91 20.16 11.71 -10.86
C ASP A 91 18.66 11.90 -11.12
N ASP A 92 17.78 11.15 -10.43
CA ASP A 92 16.31 11.25 -10.53
C ASP A 92 15.63 11.11 -9.17
N GLU A 93 14.59 11.91 -8.91
CA GLU A 93 13.84 11.99 -7.63
C GLU A 93 12.94 10.77 -7.32
N ASP A 94 13.35 9.54 -7.68
CA ASP A 94 12.62 8.34 -7.24
C ASP A 94 13.05 7.97 -5.81
N ASP A 95 12.18 8.29 -4.84
CA ASP A 95 12.25 7.95 -3.40
C ASP A 95 12.42 6.42 -3.13
N ARG A 96 12.51 5.58 -4.17
CA ARG A 96 12.72 4.12 -4.12
C ARG A 96 14.15 3.67 -4.38
N THR A 97 15.06 4.56 -4.80
CA THR A 97 16.45 4.18 -5.03
C THR A 97 17.19 4.04 -3.71
N PRO A 98 17.95 2.96 -3.48
CA PRO A 98 18.72 2.84 -2.26
C PRO A 98 19.71 3.98 -2.04
N HIS A 99 19.72 4.53 -0.84
CA HIS A 99 20.44 5.78 -0.59
C HIS A 99 21.83 5.59 0.01
N VAL A 100 22.23 4.38 0.42
CA VAL A 100 23.46 4.19 1.20
C VAL A 100 24.38 3.14 0.57
N ASP A 101 25.61 3.54 0.25
CA ASP A 101 26.70 2.63 -0.06
C ASP A 101 27.34 2.15 1.25
N LEU A 102 27.43 0.83 1.46
CA LEU A 102 28.13 0.26 2.62
C LEU A 102 29.65 0.35 2.41
N LEU A 103 30.31 1.08 3.31
CA LEU A 103 31.76 1.32 3.28
C LEU A 103 32.52 0.33 4.18
N TYR A 104 31.90 -0.07 5.30
CA TYR A 104 32.46 -1.01 6.27
C TYR A 104 31.36 -1.72 7.05
N GLY A 105 31.65 -2.97 7.46
CA GLY A 105 30.73 -3.84 8.17
C GLY A 105 29.96 -4.80 7.26
N ASP A 106 29.15 -5.67 7.88
CA ASP A 106 28.59 -6.84 7.18
C ASP A 106 27.26 -6.57 6.46
N HIS A 107 26.43 -5.64 6.96
CA HIS A 107 25.10 -5.37 6.40
C HIS A 107 24.58 -3.96 6.71
N GLY A 108 23.57 -3.52 5.94
CA GLY A 108 22.94 -2.20 6.07
C GLY A 108 21.73 -2.11 7.02
N TRP A 109 21.38 -3.17 7.74
CA TRP A 109 20.21 -3.17 8.65
C TRP A 109 20.32 -2.12 9.77
N VAL A 110 19.31 -1.26 9.88
CA VAL A 110 19.23 -0.19 10.88
C VAL A 110 17.87 -0.21 11.55
N GLU A 111 17.82 0.40 12.73
CA GLU A 111 16.59 0.72 13.44
C GLU A 111 16.30 2.22 13.34
N HIS A 112 15.03 2.56 13.10
CA HIS A 112 14.48 3.89 13.23
C HIS A 112 13.34 3.85 14.26
N VAL A 113 13.42 4.67 15.31
CA VAL A 113 12.36 4.76 16.31
C VAL A 113 11.61 6.07 16.11
N ASP A 114 10.29 5.99 15.95
CA ASP A 114 9.45 7.16 15.73
C ASP A 114 9.07 7.88 17.03
N ASP A 115 8.31 8.97 16.90
CA ASP A 115 7.85 9.81 18.02
C ASP A 115 6.92 9.10 19.02
N ARG A 116 6.37 7.94 18.65
CA ARG A 116 5.54 7.09 19.52
C ARG A 116 6.29 5.85 20.02
N GLY A 117 7.59 5.74 19.76
CA GLY A 117 8.40 4.61 20.20
C GLY A 117 8.26 3.36 19.33
N ILE A 118 7.62 3.45 18.16
CA ILE A 118 7.53 2.33 17.22
C ILE A 118 8.88 2.16 16.54
N ARG A 119 9.40 0.93 16.56
CA ARG A 119 10.74 0.60 16.04
C ARG A 119 10.61 0.02 14.63
N PHE A 120 11.17 0.67 13.62
CA PHE A 120 11.17 0.24 12.23
C PHE A 120 12.55 -0.30 11.85
N ILE A 121 12.59 -1.56 11.43
CA ILE A 121 13.83 -2.26 11.06
C ILE A 121 13.89 -2.38 9.54
N TYR A 122 14.94 -1.84 8.92
CA TYR A 122 15.11 -1.88 7.46
C TYR A 122 16.57 -1.87 7.05
N ASP A 123 16.87 -2.35 5.84
CA ASP A 123 18.21 -2.26 5.26
C ASP A 123 18.42 -0.89 4.61
N ALA A 124 19.23 -0.03 5.23
CA ALA A 124 19.53 1.31 4.73
C ALA A 124 20.23 1.32 3.36
N SER A 125 20.86 0.19 2.98
CA SER A 125 21.46 0.00 1.66
C SER A 125 20.44 -0.36 0.58
N LYS A 126 19.16 -0.51 0.95
CA LYS A 126 18.04 -0.82 0.05
C LYS A 126 16.90 0.18 0.14
N ARG A 127 16.60 0.68 1.35
CA ARG A 127 15.41 1.48 1.67
C ARG A 127 15.74 2.66 2.57
N VAL A 128 14.83 3.63 2.60
CA VAL A 128 14.85 4.77 3.52
C VAL A 128 13.48 4.93 4.17
N PHE A 129 13.49 5.32 5.44
CA PHE A 129 12.30 5.68 6.18
C PHE A 129 11.69 7.00 5.66
N ASN A 130 10.43 6.96 5.24
CA ASN A 130 9.75 8.08 4.60
C ASN A 130 8.92 8.89 5.59
N ASN A 131 9.52 9.97 6.09
CA ASN A 131 8.87 10.92 7.00
C ASN A 131 7.67 11.66 6.39
N LYS A 132 7.52 11.71 5.06
CA LYS A 132 6.36 12.36 4.42
C LYS A 132 5.04 11.64 4.74
N LYS A 133 5.10 10.37 5.18
CA LYS A 133 3.94 9.58 5.61
C LYS A 133 3.46 9.90 7.03
N LEU A 134 4.24 10.66 7.81
CA LEU A 134 3.97 10.92 9.23
C LEU A 134 2.56 11.51 9.51
N PRO A 135 2.02 12.47 8.72
CA PRO A 135 0.68 12.98 8.98
C PRO A 135 -0.42 11.91 8.90
N GLU A 136 -0.39 11.02 7.90
CA GLU A 136 -1.34 9.90 7.83
C GLU A 136 -1.10 8.91 8.96
N MET A 137 0.16 8.62 9.28
CA MET A 137 0.50 7.74 10.41
C MET A 137 -0.08 8.28 11.73
N GLN A 138 -0.05 9.60 11.94
CA GLN A 138 -0.64 10.26 13.10
C GLN A 138 -2.17 10.17 13.07
N ARG A 139 -2.81 10.44 11.93
CA ARG A 139 -4.27 10.32 11.76
C ARG A 139 -4.77 8.91 12.08
N ILE A 140 -4.12 7.87 11.53
CA ILE A 140 -4.49 6.47 11.78
C ILE A 140 -4.38 6.14 13.27
N SER A 141 -3.34 6.66 13.95
CA SER A 141 -3.05 6.36 15.36
C SER A 141 -4.17 6.75 16.33
N GLU A 142 -5.13 7.56 15.88
CA GLU A 142 -6.25 8.02 16.71
C GLU A 142 -7.41 7.02 16.77
N TRP A 143 -7.46 6.00 15.91
CA TRP A 143 -8.57 5.05 15.90
C TRP A 143 -8.48 3.99 16.99
N ASP A 144 -9.65 3.55 17.47
CA ASP A 144 -9.80 2.29 18.18
C ASP A 144 -10.11 1.15 17.19
N CYS A 145 -9.19 0.17 17.13
CA CYS A 145 -9.28 -0.99 16.26
C CYS A 145 -9.34 -2.32 17.05
N HIS A 146 -9.65 -2.30 18.35
CA HIS A 146 -9.74 -3.55 19.11
C HIS A 146 -10.73 -4.54 18.49
N GLY A 147 -10.29 -5.80 18.38
CA GLY A 147 -11.07 -6.87 17.76
C GLY A 147 -11.10 -6.85 16.22
N GLN A 148 -10.54 -5.81 15.58
CA GLN A 148 -10.57 -5.65 14.12
C GLN A 148 -9.38 -6.34 13.45
N THR A 149 -9.64 -6.96 12.30
CA THR A 149 -8.62 -7.46 11.36
C THR A 149 -8.46 -6.46 10.22
N ILE A 150 -7.25 -5.99 9.98
CA ILE A 150 -6.95 -5.02 8.92
C ILE A 150 -6.11 -5.69 7.83
N VAL A 151 -6.39 -5.37 6.57
CA VAL A 151 -5.53 -5.73 5.44
C VAL A 151 -4.85 -4.46 4.93
N ASP A 152 -3.52 -4.41 5.02
CA ASP A 152 -2.68 -3.38 4.41
C ASP A 152 -2.14 -3.93 3.09
N MET A 153 -2.71 -3.48 1.97
CA MET A 153 -2.37 -4.01 0.63
C MET A 153 -1.01 -3.51 0.10
N TYR A 154 -0.36 -2.57 0.81
CA TYR A 154 0.90 -1.94 0.43
C TYR A 154 1.73 -1.60 1.66
N ALA A 155 2.12 -2.64 2.39
CA ALA A 155 2.70 -2.49 3.71
C ALA A 155 4.04 -1.74 3.70
N GLY A 156 4.91 -1.95 2.71
CA GLY A 156 6.25 -1.35 2.66
C GLY A 156 7.04 -1.66 3.94
N LEU A 157 7.56 -0.63 4.60
CA LEU A 157 8.23 -0.77 5.92
C LEU A 157 7.25 -0.93 7.09
N GLY A 158 5.95 -1.10 6.82
CA GLY A 158 4.91 -1.26 7.84
C GLY A 158 4.43 0.06 8.43
N TYR A 159 4.60 1.18 7.72
CA TYR A 159 4.23 2.52 8.18
C TYR A 159 2.81 2.58 8.78
N TYR A 160 1.83 1.97 8.12
CA TYR A 160 0.44 1.98 8.55
C TYR A 160 0.10 0.72 9.36
N SER A 161 0.59 -0.43 8.92
CA SER A 161 0.46 -1.71 9.64
C SER A 161 0.83 -1.61 11.13
N LEU A 162 1.96 -0.96 11.45
CA LEU A 162 2.40 -0.81 12.85
C LEU A 162 1.54 0.19 13.63
N ARG A 163 0.98 1.22 12.99
CA ARG A 163 0.04 2.12 13.67
C ARG A 163 -1.21 1.38 14.10
N PHE A 164 -1.76 0.55 13.23
CA PHE A 164 -2.92 -0.29 13.57
C PHE A 164 -2.61 -1.26 14.73
N LEU A 165 -1.45 -1.90 14.73
CA LEU A 165 -1.09 -2.88 15.76
C LEU A 165 -0.73 -2.27 17.12
N VAL A 166 0.06 -1.20 17.12
CA VAL A 166 0.67 -0.63 18.32
C VAL A 166 -0.16 0.52 18.89
N CYS A 167 -0.70 1.40 18.04
CA CYS A 167 -1.48 2.56 18.49
C CYS A 167 -2.98 2.27 18.58
N CYS A 168 -3.52 1.51 17.62
CA CYS A 168 -4.98 1.29 17.54
C CYS A 168 -5.46 0.01 18.23
N GLY A 169 -4.55 -0.87 18.67
CA GLY A 169 -4.92 -2.12 19.34
C GLY A 169 -5.59 -3.16 18.42
N ALA A 170 -5.30 -3.12 17.11
CA ALA A 170 -5.83 -4.08 16.15
C ALA A 170 -5.60 -5.54 16.59
N LYS A 171 -6.60 -6.39 16.38
CA LYS A 171 -6.49 -7.84 16.67
C LYS A 171 -5.42 -8.48 15.79
N GLN A 172 -5.42 -8.14 14.50
CA GLN A 172 -4.49 -8.67 13.52
C GLN A 172 -4.35 -7.69 12.34
N VAL A 173 -3.16 -7.64 11.75
CA VAL A 173 -2.92 -6.96 10.48
C VAL A 173 -2.31 -7.93 9.48
N VAL A 174 -2.90 -8.01 8.29
CA VAL A 174 -2.33 -8.70 7.13
C VAL A 174 -1.57 -7.66 6.31
N SER A 175 -0.26 -7.73 6.34
CA SER A 175 0.66 -6.80 5.67
C SER A 175 1.16 -7.43 4.38
N ILE A 176 0.81 -6.83 3.24
CA ILE A 176 1.14 -7.35 1.92
C ILE A 176 2.19 -6.47 1.26
N ASP A 177 3.27 -7.07 0.81
CA ASP A 177 4.26 -6.43 -0.06
C ASP A 177 4.81 -7.46 -1.05
N TRP A 178 5.21 -7.03 -2.24
CA TRP A 178 5.76 -7.91 -3.27
C TRP A 178 7.28 -8.08 -3.21
N SER A 179 7.95 -7.31 -2.34
CA SER A 179 9.41 -7.21 -2.30
C SER A 179 9.95 -8.02 -1.13
N ASP A 180 10.82 -8.99 -1.41
CA ASP A 180 11.40 -9.90 -0.41
C ASP A 180 12.10 -9.12 0.72
N ASP A 181 12.82 -8.05 0.38
CA ASP A 181 13.51 -7.20 1.36
C ASP A 181 12.55 -6.40 2.24
N MET A 182 11.39 -6.00 1.71
CA MET A 182 10.33 -5.36 2.50
C MET A 182 9.65 -6.38 3.41
N CYS A 183 9.38 -7.59 2.91
CA CYS A 183 8.80 -8.66 3.71
C CYS A 183 9.72 -9.05 4.89
N GLU A 184 11.02 -9.15 4.65
CA GLU A 184 12.01 -9.36 5.70
C GLU A 184 12.05 -8.19 6.70
N ALA A 185 12.02 -6.94 6.20
CA ALA A 185 11.95 -5.75 7.05
C ALA A 185 10.67 -5.74 7.91
N LEU A 186 9.52 -6.11 7.36
CA LEU A 186 8.25 -6.23 8.08
C LEU A 186 8.32 -7.26 9.20
N ARG A 187 8.86 -8.46 8.94
CA ARG A 187 9.01 -9.51 9.96
C ARG A 187 9.90 -9.04 11.11
N ARG A 188 11.08 -8.48 10.80
CA ARG A 188 11.98 -7.92 11.82
C ARG A 188 11.36 -6.76 12.58
N THR A 189 10.59 -5.92 11.89
CA THR A 189 9.85 -4.81 12.51
C THR A 189 8.76 -5.34 13.44
N ALA A 190 8.05 -6.40 13.08
CA ALA A 190 7.04 -7.02 13.94
C ALA A 190 7.67 -7.59 15.22
N GLU A 191 8.76 -8.35 15.10
CA GLU A 191 9.54 -8.85 16.23
C GLU A 191 10.06 -7.70 17.10
N ALA A 192 10.63 -6.68 16.46
CA ALA A 192 11.08 -5.47 17.13
C ALA A 192 9.94 -4.61 17.71
N ASN A 193 8.67 -5.00 17.63
CA ASN A 193 7.60 -4.34 18.39
C ASN A 193 6.79 -5.33 19.24
N ASN A 194 7.20 -6.60 19.31
CA ASN A 194 6.47 -7.69 19.98
C ASN A 194 5.03 -7.81 19.43
N VAL A 195 4.88 -7.80 18.11
CA VAL A 195 3.58 -7.92 17.41
C VAL A 195 3.61 -8.98 16.30
N GLU A 196 4.62 -9.84 16.28
CA GLU A 196 4.79 -10.93 15.32
C GLU A 196 3.65 -11.95 15.36
N ASP A 197 2.97 -12.10 16.49
CA ASP A 197 1.79 -12.95 16.66
C ASP A 197 0.52 -12.35 16.04
N ARG A 198 0.50 -11.03 15.85
CA ARG A 198 -0.64 -10.26 15.30
C ARG A 198 -0.37 -9.71 13.90
N MET A 199 0.84 -9.85 13.35
CA MET A 199 1.16 -9.45 11.98
C MET A 199 1.33 -10.66 11.07
N VAL A 200 0.51 -10.75 10.03
CA VAL A 200 0.67 -11.74 8.96
C VAL A 200 1.32 -11.07 7.75
N VAL A 201 2.56 -11.42 7.45
CA VAL A 201 3.27 -10.90 6.26
C VAL A 201 3.03 -11.83 5.07
N ILE A 202 2.45 -11.30 3.99
CA ILE A 202 2.22 -12.03 2.74
C ILE A 202 3.05 -11.40 1.63
N GLU A 203 3.91 -12.21 1.02
CA GLU A 203 4.73 -11.81 -0.12
C GLU A 203 3.96 -12.01 -1.43
N GLY A 204 3.83 -10.95 -2.23
CA GLY A 204 3.33 -11.02 -3.61
C GLY A 204 2.49 -9.83 -4.06
N ASP A 205 2.01 -9.89 -5.31
CA ASP A 205 1.10 -8.91 -5.89
C ASP A 205 -0.23 -8.93 -5.12
N SER A 206 -0.57 -7.80 -4.48
CA SER A 206 -1.76 -7.68 -3.62
C SER A 206 -3.05 -8.04 -4.36
N ARG A 207 -3.15 -7.88 -5.68
CA ARG A 207 -4.35 -8.32 -6.45
C ARG A 207 -4.58 -9.82 -6.39
N ARG A 208 -3.49 -10.59 -6.23
CA ARG A 208 -3.47 -12.05 -6.31
C ARG A 208 -3.48 -12.70 -4.94
N VAL A 209 -2.76 -12.12 -3.98
CA VAL A 209 -2.50 -12.76 -2.68
C VAL A 209 -3.37 -12.25 -1.54
N THR A 210 -4.12 -11.16 -1.74
CA THR A 210 -5.00 -10.63 -0.71
C THR A 210 -6.09 -11.65 -0.32
N PRO A 211 -6.19 -12.03 0.96
CA PRO A 211 -7.24 -12.95 1.43
C PRO A 211 -8.63 -12.32 1.32
N CYS A 212 -9.61 -13.12 0.88
CA CYS A 212 -11.00 -12.69 0.75
C CYS A 212 -11.76 -12.83 2.08
N GLN A 213 -12.68 -11.90 2.37
CA GLN A 213 -13.65 -11.98 3.46
C GLN A 213 -13.03 -12.08 4.87
N VAL A 214 -11.89 -11.45 5.10
CA VAL A 214 -11.20 -11.46 6.41
C VAL A 214 -11.19 -10.09 7.09
N ALA A 215 -11.32 -9.01 6.32
CA ALA A 215 -10.99 -7.67 6.78
C ALA A 215 -12.20 -6.90 7.32
N ASP A 216 -12.04 -6.31 8.50
CA ASP A 216 -12.91 -5.23 8.97
C ASP A 216 -12.51 -3.89 8.33
N ARG A 217 -11.22 -3.71 8.01
CA ARG A 217 -10.70 -2.56 7.26
C ARG A 217 -9.70 -2.98 6.20
N VAL A 218 -9.70 -2.31 5.05
CA VAL A 218 -8.68 -2.49 4.01
C VAL A 218 -8.03 -1.14 3.72
N PHE A 219 -6.70 -1.12 3.77
CA PHE A 219 -5.89 0.05 3.56
C PHE A 219 -5.14 -0.03 2.23
N LEU A 220 -5.38 0.95 1.35
CA LEU A 220 -4.79 1.05 0.02
C LEU A 220 -3.86 2.26 -0.06
N GLY A 221 -2.68 2.15 0.54
CA GLY A 221 -1.69 3.22 0.67
C GLY A 221 -0.77 3.46 -0.54
N LEU A 222 -1.23 3.21 -1.77
CA LEU A 222 -0.42 3.35 -3.00
C LEU A 222 -0.72 4.66 -3.76
N VAL A 223 0.33 5.43 -4.03
CA VAL A 223 0.31 6.62 -4.90
C VAL A 223 1.18 6.39 -6.16
N PRO A 224 0.83 6.93 -7.34
CA PRO A 224 -0.20 7.97 -7.55
C PRO A 224 -1.65 7.47 -7.58
N SER A 225 -1.91 6.17 -7.75
CA SER A 225 -3.28 5.63 -7.73
C SER A 225 -3.30 4.13 -7.43
N CYS A 226 -4.37 3.68 -6.78
CA CYS A 226 -4.63 2.27 -6.49
C CYS A 226 -5.92 1.73 -7.17
N ARG A 227 -6.49 2.43 -8.16
CA ARG A 227 -7.78 2.09 -8.81
C ARG A 227 -7.91 0.62 -9.24
N ALA A 228 -6.83 0.05 -9.79
CA ALA A 228 -6.79 -1.34 -10.24
C ALA A 228 -7.01 -2.39 -9.12
N HIS A 229 -7.02 -1.97 -7.85
CA HIS A 229 -7.08 -2.84 -6.68
C HIS A 229 -8.39 -2.72 -5.90
N TRP A 230 -9.30 -1.82 -6.31
CA TRP A 230 -10.58 -1.61 -5.62
C TRP A 230 -11.43 -2.88 -5.54
N LEU A 231 -11.49 -3.67 -6.61
CA LEU A 231 -12.19 -4.96 -6.60
C LEU A 231 -11.59 -5.93 -5.58
N THR A 232 -10.26 -6.02 -5.52
CA THR A 232 -9.57 -6.88 -4.56
C THR A 232 -9.81 -6.42 -3.13
N ALA A 233 -9.78 -5.11 -2.88
CA ALA A 233 -10.11 -4.56 -1.57
C ALA A 233 -11.57 -4.85 -1.16
N CYS A 234 -12.53 -4.73 -2.08
CA CYS A 234 -13.91 -5.11 -1.82
C CYS A 234 -14.03 -6.61 -1.49
N LYS A 235 -13.30 -7.49 -2.19
CA LYS A 235 -13.27 -8.93 -1.89
C LYS A 235 -12.65 -9.26 -0.53
N ALA A 236 -11.73 -8.43 -0.04
CA ALA A 236 -11.05 -8.63 1.23
C ALA A 236 -11.96 -8.34 2.44
N LEU A 237 -12.92 -7.43 2.29
CA LEU A 237 -13.91 -7.12 3.32
C LEU A 237 -14.76 -8.33 3.69
N LYS A 238 -15.06 -8.46 4.99
CA LYS A 238 -16.02 -9.46 5.49
C LYS A 238 -17.41 -9.24 4.88
N GLN A 239 -18.26 -10.27 4.96
CA GLN A 239 -19.62 -10.21 4.43
C GLN A 239 -20.48 -9.15 5.12
N GLU A 240 -20.20 -8.81 6.37
CA GLU A 240 -20.89 -7.73 7.08
C GLU A 240 -20.47 -6.33 6.58
N GLY A 241 -19.47 -6.26 5.70
CA GLY A 241 -18.87 -5.02 5.24
C GLY A 241 -17.72 -4.56 6.13
N GLY A 242 -17.39 -3.27 6.04
CA GLY A 242 -16.27 -2.66 6.76
C GLY A 242 -15.81 -1.36 6.11
N MET A 243 -14.58 -0.94 6.40
CA MET A 243 -14.02 0.29 5.85
C MET A 243 -12.97 0.06 4.77
N LEU A 244 -12.99 0.92 3.74
CA LEU A 244 -11.91 1.07 2.77
C LEU A 244 -11.23 2.42 2.98
N HIS A 245 -9.91 2.44 3.02
CA HIS A 245 -9.09 3.64 3.08
C HIS A 245 -8.26 3.74 1.80
N ILE A 246 -8.58 4.69 0.93
CA ILE A 246 -8.07 4.77 -0.45
C ILE A 246 -7.17 5.99 -0.60
N HIS A 247 -5.91 5.78 -0.99
CA HIS A 247 -4.97 6.86 -1.29
C HIS A 247 -4.90 7.14 -2.80
N GLU A 248 -4.90 8.41 -3.19
CA GLU A 248 -4.72 8.82 -4.59
C GLU A 248 -4.07 10.21 -4.68
N MET A 249 -3.32 10.44 -5.76
CA MET A 249 -2.89 11.77 -6.19
C MET A 249 -3.95 12.34 -7.14
N ILE A 250 -4.59 13.45 -6.76
CA ILE A 250 -5.63 14.11 -7.55
C ILE A 250 -5.05 15.33 -8.24
N ASP A 251 -5.26 15.46 -9.56
CA ASP A 251 -4.98 16.70 -10.28
C ASP A 251 -6.07 17.73 -9.98
N ILE A 252 -5.67 18.86 -9.38
CA ILE A 252 -6.60 19.92 -8.96
C ILE A 252 -6.89 20.93 -10.08
N ASN A 253 -6.20 20.84 -11.21
CA ASN A 253 -6.36 21.75 -12.35
C ASN A 253 -7.17 21.16 -13.51
N THR A 254 -7.54 19.88 -13.46
CA THR A 254 -8.42 19.29 -14.46
C THR A 254 -9.81 19.90 -14.34
N LYS A 255 -10.11 20.86 -15.24
CA LYS A 255 -11.48 21.29 -15.55
C LYS A 255 -12.20 20.29 -16.47
N THR A 256 -11.63 19.11 -16.68
CA THR A 256 -12.12 18.14 -17.65
C THR A 256 -12.87 17.06 -16.88
N PRO A 257 -14.16 16.84 -17.17
CA PRO A 257 -14.87 15.71 -16.58
C PRO A 257 -14.11 14.42 -16.93
N PRO A 258 -14.16 13.38 -16.08
CA PRO A 258 -13.60 12.09 -16.42
C PRO A 258 -14.17 11.70 -17.79
N LYS A 259 -13.29 11.35 -18.73
CA LYS A 259 -13.72 10.69 -19.96
C LYS A 259 -14.58 9.52 -19.48
N LYS A 260 -15.87 9.50 -19.84
CA LYS A 260 -16.66 8.28 -19.75
C LYS A 260 -15.78 7.20 -20.34
N VAL A 261 -15.38 6.24 -19.52
CA VAL A 261 -14.89 4.98 -20.05
C VAL A 261 -16.13 4.44 -20.73
N GLU A 262 -16.24 4.67 -22.04
CA GLU A 262 -17.18 3.89 -22.81
C GLU A 262 -16.85 2.44 -22.48
N PRO A 263 -17.87 1.60 -22.15
CA PRO A 263 -17.64 0.19 -21.99
C PRO A 263 -16.77 -0.23 -23.18
N LEU A 264 -15.60 -0.84 -22.94
CA LEU A 264 -14.89 -1.46 -24.04
C LEU A 264 -15.92 -2.35 -24.73
N ASP A 265 -16.25 -2.02 -25.98
CA ASP A 265 -17.11 -2.79 -26.88
C ASP A 265 -16.40 -4.10 -27.26
N LEU A 266 -16.00 -4.89 -26.26
CA LEU A 266 -15.35 -6.19 -26.40
C LEU A 266 -16.37 -7.30 -26.74
N PHE A 267 -17.64 -6.96 -26.94
CA PHE A 267 -18.71 -7.95 -27.18
C PHE A 267 -19.60 -7.67 -28.40
N ARG A 268 -19.21 -6.81 -29.35
CA ARG A 268 -20.04 -6.55 -30.56
C ARG A 268 -19.54 -7.13 -31.88
N ALA A 269 -18.54 -7.99 -31.87
CA ALA A 269 -18.25 -8.85 -33.00
C ALA A 269 -18.37 -10.32 -32.57
N PRO A 270 -19.23 -11.15 -33.21
CA PRO A 270 -19.03 -12.58 -33.10
C PRO A 270 -17.61 -12.88 -33.59
N PRO A 271 -16.87 -13.78 -32.91
CA PRO A 271 -15.53 -14.14 -33.37
C PRO A 271 -15.62 -14.58 -34.84
N PRO A 272 -14.65 -14.21 -35.69
CA PRO A 272 -14.61 -14.72 -37.05
C PRO A 272 -14.69 -16.25 -36.95
N ARG A 273 -15.64 -16.85 -37.68
CA ARG A 273 -15.73 -18.30 -37.79
C ARG A 273 -14.37 -18.78 -38.28
N LEU A 274 -13.63 -19.47 -37.41
CA LEU A 274 -12.49 -20.26 -37.87
C LEU A 274 -13.03 -21.22 -38.93
N GLN A 275 -12.42 -21.18 -40.11
CA GLN A 275 -12.66 -22.15 -41.14
C GLN A 275 -12.38 -23.53 -40.55
N SER A 276 -13.35 -24.43 -40.71
CA SER A 276 -13.18 -25.85 -40.41
C SER A 276 -11.97 -26.35 -41.18
N VAL A 277 -10.95 -26.77 -40.44
CA VAL A 277 -9.91 -27.64 -40.99
C VAL A 277 -10.60 -28.97 -41.20
N ASP A 278 -10.74 -29.37 -42.47
CA ASP A 278 -11.28 -30.66 -42.84
C ASP A 278 -10.43 -31.78 -42.21
N GLU A 279 -11.15 -32.83 -41.83
CA GLU A 279 -10.66 -34.02 -41.15
C GLU A 279 -9.59 -34.76 -41.97
N GLU A 280 -8.46 -35.05 -41.34
CA GLU A 280 -7.76 -36.32 -41.55
C GLU A 280 -7.40 -36.94 -40.20
N GLY A 281 -7.89 -38.16 -39.97
CA GLY A 281 -7.16 -39.15 -39.22
C GLY A 281 -7.56 -39.41 -37.76
N SER A 282 -8.42 -40.42 -37.60
CA SER A 282 -8.15 -41.57 -36.72
C SER A 282 -8.47 -41.49 -35.21
N SER A 283 -9.72 -41.87 -34.92
CA SER A 283 -10.09 -43.05 -34.10
C SER A 283 -10.13 -43.01 -32.55
N LYS A 284 -11.19 -43.70 -32.07
CA LYS A 284 -11.43 -44.37 -30.76
C LYS A 284 -12.09 -43.50 -29.68
N GLU A 285 -13.42 -43.59 -29.56
CA GLU A 285 -14.19 -44.55 -28.74
C GLU A 285 -14.50 -44.00 -27.34
N ASN A 286 -15.76 -43.59 -27.10
CA ASN A 286 -16.67 -44.31 -26.21
C ASN A 286 -18.01 -43.55 -26.05
N LYS A 287 -19.09 -44.18 -26.54
CA LYS A 287 -20.48 -43.84 -26.21
C LYS A 287 -20.90 -44.60 -24.94
N PRO A 288 -21.83 -44.02 -24.15
CA PRO A 288 -22.90 -44.79 -23.55
C PRO A 288 -24.19 -44.66 -24.37
N ILE A 289 -24.88 -45.78 -24.43
CA ILE A 289 -26.04 -46.12 -25.24
C ILE A 289 -27.29 -45.34 -24.81
N THR A 290 -28.01 -44.78 -25.78
CA THR A 290 -29.44 -44.45 -25.63
C THR A 290 -30.26 -45.51 -26.37
N GLY A 291 -31.14 -46.19 -25.64
CA GLY A 291 -32.19 -46.99 -26.24
C GLY A 291 -33.27 -46.07 -26.82
N LYS A 292 -33.54 -46.20 -28.12
CA LYS A 292 -34.76 -45.69 -28.77
C LYS A 292 -35.53 -46.88 -29.34
N SER A 293 -36.77 -47.03 -28.90
CA SER A 293 -37.80 -47.75 -29.65
C SER A 293 -38.49 -46.80 -30.63
N ASN A 294 -38.72 -47.31 -31.83
CA ASN A 294 -39.36 -46.66 -32.98
C ASN A 294 -40.82 -46.25 -32.70
N SER A 295 -41.23 -45.10 -33.25
CA SER A 295 -42.41 -44.97 -34.15
C SER A 295 -42.64 -43.50 -34.53
N SER A 296 -42.97 -43.25 -35.79
CA SER A 296 -43.50 -42.00 -36.33
C SER A 296 -44.88 -42.28 -36.97
N PRO A 297 -45.66 -41.26 -37.39
CA PRO A 297 -46.35 -40.23 -36.61
C PRO A 297 -47.89 -40.32 -36.82
N PRO A 298 -48.69 -39.36 -36.31
CA PRO A 298 -49.39 -38.53 -37.28
C PRO A 298 -49.43 -37.03 -36.95
N LYS A 299 -49.69 -36.26 -38.00
CA LYS A 299 -49.93 -34.82 -38.01
C LYS A 299 -51.25 -34.50 -37.31
N ASP A 300 -51.26 -33.48 -36.46
CA ASP A 300 -52.44 -32.64 -36.26
C ASP A 300 -52.05 -31.18 -35.96
N MET A 301 -52.91 -30.29 -36.44
CA MET A 301 -52.76 -28.85 -36.46
C MET A 301 -53.07 -28.20 -35.10
N ALA A 302 -52.37 -27.09 -34.86
CA ALA A 302 -52.78 -25.92 -34.07
C ALA A 302 -52.97 -26.06 -32.55
N GLU A 303 -52.04 -25.47 -31.80
CA GLU A 303 -52.37 -24.37 -30.88
C GLU A 303 -51.11 -23.54 -30.59
N LYS A 304 -51.17 -22.23 -30.87
CA LYS A 304 -50.11 -21.27 -30.51
C LYS A 304 -50.15 -20.99 -29.02
N GLY A 305 -49.56 -21.88 -28.22
CA GLY A 305 -49.07 -21.51 -26.90
C GLY A 305 -47.75 -20.76 -27.05
N GLN A 306 -47.67 -19.50 -26.62
CA GLN A 306 -46.38 -18.82 -26.46
C GLN A 306 -45.55 -19.60 -25.43
N VAL A 307 -44.68 -20.49 -25.91
CA VAL A 307 -43.64 -21.10 -25.07
C VAL A 307 -42.66 -19.98 -24.75
N LYS A 308 -42.80 -19.37 -23.56
CA LYS A 308 -41.75 -18.51 -23.00
C LYS A 308 -40.48 -19.36 -22.96
N ARG A 309 -39.53 -19.00 -23.82
CA ARG A 309 -38.23 -19.65 -23.94
C ARG A 309 -37.57 -19.60 -22.56
N GLN A 310 -37.46 -20.74 -21.88
CA GLN A 310 -36.75 -20.83 -20.61
C GLN A 310 -35.30 -20.44 -20.86
N LEU A 311 -34.89 -19.33 -20.27
CA LEU A 311 -33.51 -18.86 -20.29
C LEU A 311 -32.64 -19.89 -19.56
N SER A 312 -31.41 -20.09 -20.03
CA SER A 312 -30.45 -20.88 -19.27
C SER A 312 -30.20 -20.20 -17.92
N ARG A 313 -29.84 -20.96 -16.88
CA ARG A 313 -29.50 -20.40 -15.56
C ARG A 313 -28.46 -19.27 -15.65
N SER A 314 -27.52 -19.38 -16.59
CA SER A 314 -26.55 -18.31 -16.91
C SER A 314 -27.19 -17.07 -17.54
N GLN A 315 -28.14 -17.21 -18.45
CA GLN A 315 -28.85 -16.09 -19.05
C GLN A 315 -29.78 -15.40 -18.05
N SER A 316 -30.46 -16.15 -17.18
CA SER A 316 -31.29 -15.57 -16.12
C SER A 316 -30.47 -14.79 -15.10
N ILE A 317 -29.29 -15.28 -14.71
CA ILE A 317 -28.36 -14.55 -13.82
C ILE A 317 -27.86 -13.28 -14.51
N VAL A 318 -27.54 -13.34 -15.79
CA VAL A 318 -27.10 -12.17 -16.56
C VAL A 318 -28.20 -11.13 -16.66
N GLU A 319 -29.43 -11.53 -17.02
CA GLU A 319 -30.58 -10.60 -17.05
C GLU A 319 -30.89 -10.00 -15.67
N GLU A 320 -30.75 -10.78 -14.59
CA GLU A 320 -30.90 -10.28 -13.22
C GLU A 320 -29.81 -9.26 -12.86
N ILE A 321 -28.56 -9.51 -13.24
CA ILE A 321 -27.44 -8.57 -13.02
C ILE A 321 -27.62 -7.30 -13.87
N GLU A 322 -28.04 -7.44 -15.12
CA GLU A 322 -28.24 -6.31 -16.05
C GLU A 322 -29.46 -5.45 -15.70
N SER A 323 -30.49 -6.04 -15.10
CA SER A 323 -31.70 -5.30 -14.65
C SER A 323 -31.62 -4.77 -13.22
N ARG A 324 -30.61 -5.17 -12.45
CA ARG A 324 -30.40 -4.69 -11.07
C ARG A 324 -30.06 -3.20 -11.06
N VAL A 325 -30.93 -2.42 -10.42
CA VAL A 325 -30.64 -1.03 -10.06
C VAL A 325 -29.80 -1.03 -8.79
N LEU A 326 -28.55 -0.58 -8.89
CA LEU A 326 -27.64 -0.50 -7.76
C LEU A 326 -27.93 0.74 -6.89
N PRO A 327 -27.74 0.66 -5.56
CA PRO A 327 -27.87 1.81 -4.69
C PRO A 327 -26.91 2.95 -5.09
N THR A 328 -27.38 4.18 -5.03
CA THR A 328 -26.51 5.35 -5.18
C THR A 328 -25.63 5.50 -3.94
N PRO A 329 -24.31 5.75 -4.09
CA PRO A 329 -23.46 6.06 -2.95
C PRO A 329 -23.98 7.24 -2.13
N LYS A 330 -23.78 7.17 -0.82
CA LYS A 330 -24.21 8.20 0.15
C LYS A 330 -23.01 8.99 0.65
N VAL A 331 -23.27 10.16 1.22
CA VAL A 331 -22.29 10.91 2.03
C VAL A 331 -22.77 10.88 3.47
N LEU A 332 -21.87 10.65 4.41
CA LEU A 332 -22.22 10.63 5.83
C LEU A 332 -22.78 12.00 6.24
N LYS A 333 -23.93 12.04 6.92
CA LYS A 333 -24.68 13.29 7.20
C LYS A 333 -23.84 14.38 7.83
N ASP A 334 -23.03 14.07 8.83
CA ASP A 334 -22.21 15.07 9.53
C ASP A 334 -21.12 15.64 8.61
N PHE A 335 -20.50 14.78 7.80
CA PHE A 335 -19.52 15.18 6.80
C PHE A 335 -20.16 15.97 5.66
N GLU A 336 -21.35 15.56 5.21
CA GLU A 336 -22.16 16.24 4.20
C GLU A 336 -22.54 17.66 4.64
N GLN A 337 -22.90 17.84 5.92
CA GLN A 337 -23.29 19.13 6.46
C GLN A 337 -22.11 20.08 6.67
N GLY A 338 -20.90 19.54 6.89
CA GLY A 338 -19.66 20.26 7.12
C GLY A 338 -18.75 20.34 5.88
N GLU A 339 -17.60 19.67 5.96
CA GLU A 339 -16.49 19.81 5.00
C GLU A 339 -16.83 19.41 3.56
N TRP A 340 -17.78 18.49 3.35
CA TRP A 340 -18.18 18.09 2.02
C TRP A 340 -18.68 19.26 1.17
N LYS A 341 -19.45 20.20 1.76
CA LYS A 341 -19.98 21.35 1.02
C LYS A 341 -18.88 22.25 0.48
N SER A 342 -17.85 22.51 1.28
CA SER A 342 -16.72 23.38 0.92
C SER A 342 -15.66 22.67 0.09
N LEU A 343 -15.74 21.35 -0.05
CA LEU A 343 -14.81 20.56 -0.85
C LEU A 343 -14.92 20.90 -2.34
N ALA A 344 -13.78 21.13 -2.99
CA ALA A 344 -13.73 21.42 -4.43
C ALA A 344 -14.14 20.21 -5.28
N GLU A 345 -14.66 20.49 -6.47
CA GLU A 345 -15.29 19.47 -7.33
C GLU A 345 -14.40 18.26 -7.68
N PRO A 346 -13.10 18.40 -8.00
CA PRO A 346 -12.25 17.24 -8.33
C PRO A 346 -12.19 16.18 -7.21
N TYR A 347 -12.27 16.62 -5.95
CA TYR A 347 -12.28 15.72 -4.80
C TYR A 347 -13.64 15.01 -4.64
N LYS A 348 -14.74 15.73 -4.89
CA LYS A 348 -16.10 15.16 -4.88
C LYS A 348 -16.26 14.13 -5.98
N GLU A 349 -15.82 14.45 -7.19
CA GLU A 349 -15.82 13.54 -8.34
C GLU A 349 -15.02 12.27 -8.03
N PHE A 350 -13.81 12.41 -7.50
CA PHE A 350 -12.99 11.27 -7.08
C PHE A 350 -13.70 10.41 -6.02
N ALA A 351 -14.24 11.02 -4.97
CA ALA A 351 -14.92 10.31 -3.90
C ALA A 351 -16.15 9.55 -4.41
N MET A 352 -16.96 10.19 -5.25
CA MET A 352 -18.14 9.59 -5.87
C MET A 352 -17.78 8.47 -6.85
N ASP A 353 -16.72 8.63 -7.64
CA ASP A 353 -16.22 7.58 -8.56
C ASP A 353 -15.77 6.34 -7.79
N CYS A 354 -14.97 6.54 -6.72
CA CYS A 354 -14.55 5.45 -5.83
C CYS A 354 -15.75 4.72 -5.23
N ALA A 355 -16.68 5.48 -4.64
CA ALA A 355 -17.83 4.91 -3.95
C ALA A 355 -18.78 4.18 -4.92
N THR A 356 -19.00 4.73 -6.13
CA THR A 356 -19.82 4.11 -7.18
C THR A 356 -19.21 2.78 -7.63
N ASN A 357 -17.91 2.75 -7.90
CA ASN A 357 -17.23 1.54 -8.32
C ASN A 357 -17.22 0.49 -7.20
N CYS A 358 -16.97 0.88 -5.95
CA CYS A 358 -17.00 -0.03 -4.80
C CYS A 358 -18.40 -0.61 -4.57
N THR A 359 -19.47 0.21 -4.68
CA THR A 359 -20.86 -0.27 -4.62
C THR A 359 -21.11 -1.32 -5.70
N ARG A 360 -20.66 -1.06 -6.94
CA ARG A 360 -20.79 -2.02 -8.04
C ARG A 360 -20.02 -3.31 -7.76
N PHE A 361 -18.77 -3.22 -7.30
CA PHE A 361 -17.96 -4.40 -7.01
C PHE A 361 -18.58 -5.25 -5.91
N LEU A 362 -18.98 -4.66 -4.79
CA LEU A 362 -19.58 -5.37 -3.65
C LEU A 362 -20.86 -6.12 -4.06
N ASN A 363 -21.75 -5.46 -4.80
CA ASN A 363 -23.00 -6.08 -5.26
C ASN A 363 -22.81 -7.12 -6.38
N ASN A 364 -21.68 -7.09 -7.09
CA ASN A 364 -21.35 -8.09 -8.11
C ASN A 364 -20.62 -9.32 -7.56
N ILE A 365 -19.90 -9.18 -6.44
CA ILE A 365 -19.19 -10.31 -5.81
C ILE A 365 -20.04 -11.03 -4.76
N HIS A 366 -21.05 -10.36 -4.20
CA HIS A 366 -21.98 -10.95 -3.24
C HIS A 366 -23.37 -11.10 -3.86
N PHE A 367 -23.83 -12.35 -3.99
CA PHE A 367 -25.24 -12.63 -4.26
C PHE A 367 -26.00 -12.64 -2.93
N SER A 368 -26.57 -11.51 -2.59
CA SER A 368 -27.36 -11.28 -1.36
C SER A 368 -28.69 -10.64 -1.75
N ASP A 369 -29.74 -10.94 -0.98
CA ASP A 369 -31.06 -10.30 -1.15
C ASP A 369 -31.01 -8.82 -0.75
N THR A 370 -30.13 -8.48 0.20
CA THR A 370 -29.82 -7.10 0.55
C THR A 370 -28.60 -6.61 -0.22
N MET A 371 -28.73 -5.44 -0.85
CA MET A 371 -27.64 -4.76 -1.56
C MET A 371 -26.67 -4.09 -0.57
N TYR A 372 -25.42 -3.95 -1.01
CA TYR A 372 -24.45 -3.07 -0.36
C TYR A 372 -24.63 -1.63 -0.83
N CYS A 373 -24.49 -0.69 0.10
CA CYS A 373 -24.38 0.72 -0.17
C CYS A 373 -23.06 1.25 0.40
N VAL A 374 -22.27 1.94 -0.42
CA VAL A 374 -21.05 2.60 0.03
C VAL A 374 -21.36 4.03 0.44
N THR A 375 -20.88 4.42 1.62
CA THR A 375 -21.02 5.76 2.18
C THR A 375 -19.65 6.42 2.29
N ILE A 376 -19.50 7.60 1.70
CA ILE A 376 -18.32 8.45 1.83
C ILE A 376 -18.33 9.05 3.23
N VAL A 377 -17.30 8.75 4.01
CA VAL A 377 -17.21 9.15 5.42
C VAL A 377 -16.38 10.40 5.58
N ASN A 378 -15.23 10.45 4.92
CA ASN A 378 -14.26 11.52 5.10
C ASN A 378 -13.28 11.56 3.92
N ILE A 379 -12.66 12.72 3.69
CA ILE A 379 -11.50 12.86 2.80
C ILE A 379 -10.44 13.75 3.46
N THR A 380 -9.26 13.18 3.68
CA THR A 380 -8.13 13.92 4.26
C THR A 380 -7.16 14.33 3.16
N LYS A 381 -6.67 15.58 3.20
CA LYS A 381 -5.70 16.14 2.25
C LYS A 381 -4.34 16.28 2.94
N TYR A 382 -3.28 15.77 2.31
CA TYR A 382 -1.91 15.84 2.82
C TYR A 382 -1.05 16.93 2.17
N GLY A 383 -1.65 17.74 1.30
CA GLY A 383 -0.97 18.75 0.50
C GLY A 383 -0.30 18.18 -0.75
N GLY A 384 0.03 19.05 -1.69
CA GLY A 384 0.55 18.64 -2.98
C GLY A 384 2.04 18.36 -3.00
N ILE A 385 2.42 17.24 -3.62
CA ILE A 385 3.81 16.97 -4.04
C ILE A 385 4.24 18.00 -5.12
N SER A 386 3.26 18.55 -5.85
CA SER A 386 3.43 19.64 -6.82
C SER A 386 2.35 20.70 -6.65
N LYS A 387 2.53 21.90 -7.25
CA LYS A 387 1.50 22.96 -7.30
C LYS A 387 0.20 22.55 -8.01
N LYS A 388 0.14 21.35 -8.62
CA LYS A 388 -0.96 20.90 -9.48
C LYS A 388 -1.63 19.61 -9.01
N SER A 389 -1.13 18.95 -7.98
CA SER A 389 -1.62 17.64 -7.59
C SER A 389 -1.57 17.45 -6.08
N ASP A 390 -2.68 17.05 -5.47
CA ASP A 390 -2.81 16.82 -4.03
C ASP A 390 -2.86 15.33 -3.70
N HIS A 391 -2.13 14.90 -2.67
CA HIS A 391 -2.30 13.57 -2.09
C HIS A 391 -3.51 13.59 -1.15
N VAL A 392 -4.46 12.69 -1.38
CA VAL A 392 -5.61 12.48 -0.49
C VAL A 392 -5.70 11.06 0.06
N ALA A 393 -6.38 10.92 1.18
CA ALA A 393 -6.89 9.66 1.72
C ALA A 393 -8.42 9.75 1.86
N LEU A 394 -9.14 8.87 1.16
CA LEU A 394 -10.59 8.77 1.17
C LEU A 394 -11.03 7.59 2.04
N ASP A 395 -11.93 7.85 2.98
CA ASP A 395 -12.50 6.84 3.87
C ASP A 395 -13.92 6.48 3.42
N LEU A 396 -14.14 5.22 3.09
CA LEU A 396 -15.44 4.69 2.64
C LEU A 396 -15.96 3.63 3.61
N MET A 397 -17.21 3.78 4.05
CA MET A 397 -17.94 2.76 4.79
C MET A 397 -18.75 1.91 3.82
N CYS A 398 -18.53 0.60 3.84
CA CYS A 398 -19.23 -0.37 3.02
C CYS A 398 -20.13 -1.22 3.91
N CYS A 399 -21.45 -1.16 3.75
CA CYS A 399 -22.38 -1.98 4.53
C CYS A 399 -23.61 -2.35 3.70
N LYS A 400 -24.37 -3.35 4.15
CA LYS A 400 -25.68 -3.67 3.57
C LYS A 400 -26.71 -2.59 3.91
N GLU A 401 -27.70 -2.38 3.05
CA GLU A 401 -28.70 -1.32 3.21
C GLU A 401 -29.60 -1.47 4.46
N ASP A 402 -29.76 -2.69 4.95
CA ASP A 402 -30.51 -3.01 6.17
C ASP A 402 -29.73 -2.74 7.47
N MET A 403 -28.43 -2.43 7.37
CA MET A 403 -27.60 -2.11 8.52
C MET A 403 -27.73 -0.63 8.91
N ALA A 404 -27.92 -0.38 10.21
CA ALA A 404 -27.89 0.97 10.76
C ALA A 404 -26.49 1.59 10.59
N ILE A 405 -26.38 2.63 9.77
CA ILE A 405 -25.12 3.31 9.47
C ILE A 405 -24.49 3.90 10.74
N GLU A 406 -25.30 4.35 11.69
CA GLU A 406 -24.88 4.92 12.98
C GLU A 406 -24.13 3.86 13.81
N LYS A 407 -24.57 2.60 13.76
CA LYS A 407 -23.89 1.49 14.44
C LYS A 407 -22.54 1.19 13.79
N MET A 408 -22.46 1.27 12.46
CA MET A 408 -21.20 1.08 11.74
C MET A 408 -20.23 2.22 12.01
N VAL A 409 -20.70 3.46 11.97
CA VAL A 409 -19.92 4.65 12.34
C VAL A 409 -19.38 4.53 13.76
N ALA A 410 -20.22 4.17 14.74
CA ALA A 410 -19.79 3.95 16.13
C ALA A 410 -18.83 2.75 16.29
N ARG A 411 -18.77 1.83 15.33
CA ARG A 411 -17.82 0.71 15.37
C ARG A 411 -16.46 1.09 14.80
N TYR A 412 -16.43 1.93 13.77
CA TYR A 412 -15.22 2.17 12.99
C TYR A 412 -14.65 3.59 13.09
N LEU A 413 -15.40 4.56 13.59
CA LEU A 413 -14.90 5.93 13.77
C LEU A 413 -14.64 6.28 15.23
N THR A 414 -14.75 5.32 16.13
CA THR A 414 -14.38 5.49 17.53
C THR A 414 -12.89 5.80 17.64
N LEU A 415 -12.59 6.84 18.40
CA LEU A 415 -11.23 7.27 18.68
C LEU A 415 -10.71 6.60 19.93
N ASN A 416 -9.42 6.29 19.94
CA ASN A 416 -8.73 5.75 21.08
C ASN A 416 -8.55 6.86 22.13
N HIS A 417 -9.33 6.79 23.22
CA HIS A 417 -9.22 7.73 24.34
C HIS A 417 -7.95 7.56 25.18
N SER A 418 -7.06 6.63 24.83
CA SER A 418 -5.83 6.30 25.57
C SER A 418 -4.63 7.22 25.29
N SER A 419 -4.82 8.33 24.56
CA SER A 419 -3.72 9.25 24.20
C SER A 419 -3.80 10.59 24.96
N THR A 420 -3.38 10.58 26.22
CA THR A 420 -2.76 11.74 26.90
C THR A 420 -1.38 11.36 27.37
#